data_AF-A0A6L5G3H1-F1
#
_entry.id   AF-A0A6L5G3H1-F1
#
_cell.length_a   1.000
_cell.length_b   1.000
_cell.length_c   1.000
_cell.angle_alpha   90.00
_cell.angle_beta   90.00
_cell.angle_gamma   90.00
#
_symmetry.space_group_name_H-M   'P 1'
#
loop_
_entity.id
_entity.type
_entity.pdbx_description
1 polymer ?
#
loop_
_entity_poly.entity_id
_entity_poly.type
_entity_poly.pdbx_seq_one_letter_code
_entity_poly.pdbx_strand_id
1 'polypeptide(L)'
;MMDTLQDTPEVPDALVRGRFSDGHTDFTVRASSAVAPDSFQVSANRNSADIVLIVSGLNSGRLHATWGQGWRTFAPDWKVWVEDAAFKVFYTGRFIANRPDHGGAVRFCNG
;
A
#
# COMPACT_ATOMS: atom_id res chain seq x y z
N MET A 1 37.35 9.05 -19.74
CA MET A 1 36.60 7.98 -20.43
C MET A 1 35.32 7.76 -19.64
N MET A 2 34.20 8.02 -20.31
CA MET A 2 32.78 7.84 -19.98
C MET A 2 32.35 7.52 -18.54
N ASP A 3 31.55 8.44 -17.98
CA ASP A 3 30.41 8.19 -17.09
C ASP A 3 29.70 6.88 -17.41
N THR A 4 29.75 5.92 -16.49
CA THR A 4 28.82 4.78 -16.51
C THR A 4 27.80 5.03 -15.41
N LEU A 5 26.79 5.82 -15.78
CA LEU A 5 25.58 6.01 -14.99
C LEU A 5 24.96 4.64 -14.69
N GLN A 6 24.43 4.56 -13.48
CA GLN A 6 23.71 3.43 -12.90
C GLN A 6 22.65 2.84 -13.85
N ASP A 7 22.94 1.69 -14.43
CA ASP A 7 21.89 0.73 -14.80
C ASP A 7 21.85 -0.31 -13.69
N THR A 8 21.23 0.06 -12.57
CA THR A 8 20.74 -0.98 -11.65
C THR A 8 19.55 -1.56 -12.39
N PRO A 9 19.53 -2.87 -12.70
CA PRO A 9 18.34 -3.46 -13.32
C PRO A 9 17.17 -3.06 -12.43
N GLU A 10 16.13 -2.52 -13.05
CA GLU A 10 14.85 -2.25 -12.41
C GLU A 10 14.30 -3.62 -11.96
N VAL A 11 14.85 -4.14 -10.86
CA VAL A 11 14.40 -5.38 -10.24
C VAL A 11 12.92 -5.12 -10.02
N PRO A 12 11.99 -5.88 -10.63
CA PRO A 12 10.57 -5.69 -10.38
C PRO A 12 10.44 -5.76 -8.88
N ASP A 13 10.16 -4.60 -8.31
CA ASP A 13 10.60 -4.25 -6.98
C ASP A 13 10.08 -5.35 -6.05
N ALA A 14 10.96 -6.27 -5.63
CA ALA A 14 10.51 -7.57 -5.08
C ALA A 14 9.70 -7.40 -3.79
N LEU A 15 9.74 -6.18 -3.27
CA LEU A 15 9.06 -5.66 -2.11
C LEU A 15 7.65 -5.14 -2.42
N VAL A 16 7.35 -4.77 -3.67
CA VAL A 16 6.01 -4.35 -4.10
C VAL A 16 5.08 -5.55 -4.04
N ARG A 17 4.12 -5.50 -3.11
CA ARG A 17 3.10 -6.53 -2.92
C ARG A 17 1.94 -6.34 -3.88
N GLY A 18 1.69 -5.10 -4.28
CA GLY A 18 0.66 -4.77 -5.25
C GLY A 18 0.36 -3.29 -5.26
N ARG A 19 -0.74 -2.94 -5.91
CA ARG A 19 -1.22 -1.57 -6.02
C ARG A 19 -2.75 -1.55 -5.90
N PHE A 20 -3.30 -0.41 -5.54
CA PHE A 20 -4.74 -0.16 -5.52
C PHE A 20 -4.99 1.29 -5.94
N SER A 21 -6.19 1.61 -6.37
CA SER A 21 -6.53 2.97 -6.77
C SER A 21 -7.91 3.35 -6.28
N ASP A 22 -8.03 4.62 -5.90
CA ASP A 22 -9.31 5.30 -5.61
C ASP A 22 -9.99 5.83 -6.89
N GLY A 23 -9.41 5.59 -8.06
CA GLY A 23 -9.83 6.18 -9.34
C GLY A 23 -9.16 7.54 -9.62
N HIS A 24 -8.79 8.29 -8.58
CA HIS A 24 -8.05 9.55 -8.71
C HIS A 24 -6.55 9.44 -8.43
N THR A 25 -6.14 8.49 -7.58
CA THR A 25 -4.75 8.31 -7.18
C THR A 25 -4.40 6.83 -7.21
N ASP A 26 -3.23 6.51 -7.73
CA ASP A 26 -2.68 5.16 -7.76
C ASP A 26 -1.78 4.96 -6.54
N PHE A 27 -2.12 4.00 -5.69
CA PHE A 27 -1.41 3.67 -4.46
C PHE A 27 -0.60 2.39 -4.66
N THR A 28 0.68 2.43 -4.36
CA THR A 28 1.57 1.26 -4.45
C THR A 28 1.91 0.79 -3.04
N VAL A 29 1.67 -0.49 -2.77
CA VAL A 29 1.98 -1.13 -1.48
C VAL A 29 3.30 -1.85 -1.58
N ARG A 30 4.26 -1.43 -0.75
CA ARG A 30 5.60 -1.98 -0.69
C ARG A 30 5.91 -2.47 0.71
N ALA A 31 6.25 -3.74 0.82
CA ALA A 31 6.74 -4.32 2.05
C ALA A 31 8.17 -3.85 2.36
N SER A 32 8.55 -3.85 3.63
CA SER A 32 9.94 -3.63 4.05
C SER A 32 10.85 -4.80 3.64
N SER A 33 10.31 -6.03 3.64
CA SER A 33 11.05 -7.24 3.30
C SER A 33 10.21 -8.27 2.52
N ALA A 34 10.90 -9.09 1.72
CA ALA A 34 10.31 -10.20 1.00
C ALA A 34 9.92 -11.36 1.94
N VAL A 35 10.72 -11.59 2.99
CA VAL A 35 10.55 -12.66 3.98
C VAL A 35 10.33 -12.02 5.37
N ALA A 36 9.19 -12.32 6.00
CA ALA A 36 8.77 -11.75 7.29
C ALA A 36 8.82 -10.20 7.36
N PRO A 37 8.00 -9.50 6.55
CA PRO A 37 7.91 -8.04 6.61
C PRO A 37 7.49 -7.52 7.98
N ASP A 38 8.30 -6.64 8.57
CA ASP A 38 7.99 -5.94 9.83
C ASP A 38 7.06 -4.74 9.63
N SER A 39 7.12 -4.16 8.43
CA SER A 39 6.39 -2.96 8.03
C SER A 39 6.09 -2.98 6.53
N PHE A 40 5.14 -2.15 6.12
CA PHE A 40 4.89 -1.81 4.73
C PHE A 40 4.56 -0.33 4.59
N GLN A 41 4.88 0.20 3.43
CA GLN A 41 4.62 1.58 3.03
C GLN A 41 3.68 1.60 1.84
N VAL A 42 2.86 2.65 1.80
CA VAL A 42 1.94 2.97 0.73
C VAL A 42 2.37 4.30 0.14
N SER A 43 2.73 4.30 -1.14
CA SER A 43 3.10 5.51 -1.88
C SER A 43 2.08 5.86 -2.95
N ALA A 44 1.85 7.15 -3.19
CA ALA A 44 0.91 7.62 -4.22
C ALA A 44 1.61 7.97 -5.54
N ASN A 45 0.84 7.96 -6.63
CA ASN A 45 1.25 8.38 -7.97
C ASN A 45 2.49 7.64 -8.51
N ARG A 46 2.71 6.40 -8.06
CA ARG A 46 3.94 5.61 -8.30
C ARG A 46 5.23 6.35 -7.91
N ASN A 47 5.12 7.38 -7.09
CA ASN A 47 6.26 8.12 -6.58
C ASN A 47 6.55 7.64 -5.16
N SER A 48 7.64 6.91 -4.98
CA SER A 48 8.06 6.40 -3.67
C SER A 48 8.36 7.50 -2.64
N ALA A 49 8.57 8.75 -3.07
CA ALA A 49 8.72 9.89 -2.17
C ALA A 49 7.37 10.41 -1.62
N ASP A 50 6.24 10.12 -2.30
CA ASP A 50 4.92 10.55 -1.86
C ASP A 50 4.30 9.50 -0.95
N ILE A 51 4.74 9.49 0.30
CA ILE A 51 4.29 8.51 1.30
C ILE A 51 2.91 8.90 1.81
N VAL A 52 1.95 7.98 1.65
CA VAL A 52 0.56 8.12 2.10
C VAL A 52 0.39 7.56 3.50
N LEU A 53 0.85 6.32 3.68
CA LEU A 53 0.67 5.53 4.89
C LEU A 53 1.88 4.62 5.07
N ILE A 54 2.39 4.53 6.28
CA ILE A 54 3.37 3.53 6.70
C ILE A 54 2.73 2.74 7.84
N VAL A 55 2.64 1.43 7.68
CA VAL A 55 2.20 0.52 8.75
C VAL A 55 3.41 -0.27 9.22
N SER A 56 3.72 -0.15 10.50
CA SER A 56 4.84 -0.85 11.14
C SER A 56 4.37 -1.74 12.28
N GLY A 57 5.20 -2.70 12.68
CA GLY A 57 4.93 -3.57 13.81
C GLY A 57 4.05 -4.78 13.49
N LEU A 58 4.02 -5.20 12.22
CA LEU A 58 3.35 -6.42 11.78
C LEU A 58 3.85 -7.66 12.54
N ASN A 59 5.16 -7.73 12.78
CA ASN A 59 5.79 -8.86 13.46
C ASN A 59 5.70 -8.76 15.00
N SER A 60 5.55 -7.56 15.55
CA SER A 60 5.51 -7.32 17.00
C SER A 60 4.11 -7.30 17.60
N GLY A 61 3.05 -7.41 16.77
CA GLY A 61 1.66 -7.32 17.19
C GLY A 61 1.19 -5.93 17.63
N ARG A 62 2.07 -4.92 17.55
CA ARG A 62 1.78 -3.51 17.83
C ARG A 62 1.74 -2.76 16.51
N LEU A 63 0.60 -2.81 15.84
CA LEU A 63 0.38 -2.11 14.58
C LEU A 63 0.44 -0.60 14.82
N HIS A 64 1.34 0.09 14.11
CA HIS A 64 1.47 1.53 14.13
C HIS A 64 1.24 2.07 12.72
N ALA A 65 0.16 2.83 12.54
CA ALA A 65 -0.19 3.47 11.29
C ALA A 65 0.25 4.94 11.30
N THR A 66 1.23 5.28 10.48
CA THR A 66 1.77 6.63 10.34
C THR A 66 1.36 7.21 9.00
N TRP A 67 0.62 8.33 9.02
CA TRP A 67 0.14 9.00 7.83
C TRP A 67 1.14 10.05 7.35
N GLY A 68 1.31 10.17 6.03
CA GLY A 68 2.09 11.24 5.42
C GLY A 68 1.52 12.62 5.75
N GLN A 69 2.39 13.63 5.78
CA GLN A 69 2.01 14.99 6.21
C GLN A 69 0.88 15.60 5.38
N GLY A 70 0.83 15.34 4.07
CA GLY A 70 -0.25 15.79 3.18
C GLY A 70 -1.54 14.96 3.29
N TRP A 71 -1.43 13.72 3.78
CA TRP A 71 -2.52 12.75 3.79
C TRP A 71 -3.24 12.67 5.15
N ARG A 72 -2.58 13.06 6.25
CA ARG A 72 -3.17 13.05 7.59
C ARG A 72 -4.40 13.95 7.74
N THR A 73 -4.53 15.01 6.92
CA THR A 73 -5.65 15.95 6.92
C THR A 73 -6.87 15.47 6.15
N PHE A 74 -6.78 14.33 5.44
CA PHE A 74 -7.91 13.74 4.73
C PHE A 74 -8.99 13.22 5.68
N ALA A 75 -10.18 12.99 5.12
CA ALA A 75 -11.34 12.48 5.83
C ALA A 75 -11.00 11.17 6.57
N PRO A 76 -11.51 10.97 7.80
CA PRO A 76 -11.24 9.78 8.59
C PRO A 76 -11.75 8.50 7.91
N ASP A 77 -12.91 8.57 7.24
CA ASP A 77 -13.50 7.44 6.51
C ASP A 77 -12.61 6.97 5.36
N TRP A 78 -12.05 7.92 4.61
CA TRP A 78 -11.09 7.63 3.54
C TRP A 78 -9.80 6.99 4.08
N LYS A 79 -9.30 7.44 5.24
CA LYS A 79 -8.12 6.86 5.88
C LYS A 79 -8.35 5.41 6.29
N VAL A 80 -9.52 5.10 6.87
CA VAL A 80 -9.90 3.72 7.21
C VAL A 80 -9.96 2.85 5.94
N TRP A 81 -10.54 3.37 4.86
CA TRP A 81 -10.58 2.65 3.58
C TRP A 81 -9.19 2.37 3.01
N VAL A 82 -8.29 3.36 2.99
CA VAL A 82 -6.91 3.20 2.48
C VAL A 82 -6.15 2.15 3.29
N GLU A 83 -6.30 2.18 4.61
CA GLU A 83 -5.67 1.20 5.50
C GLU A 83 -6.17 -0.22 5.19
N ASP A 84 -7.49 -0.43 5.15
CA ASP A 84 -8.10 -1.72 4.82
C ASP A 84 -7.69 -2.22 3.42
N ALA A 85 -7.70 -1.34 2.41
CA ALA A 85 -7.27 -1.68 1.05
C ALA A 85 -5.79 -2.06 1.01
N ALA A 86 -4.93 -1.33 1.72
CA ALA A 86 -3.50 -1.61 1.79
C ALA A 86 -3.22 -2.97 2.46
N PHE A 87 -3.89 -3.27 3.58
CA PHE A 87 -3.80 -4.57 4.23
C PHE A 87 -4.27 -5.70 3.31
N LYS A 88 -5.40 -5.52 2.61
CA LYS A 88 -5.90 -6.52 1.65
C LYS A 88 -4.92 -6.77 0.52
N VAL A 89 -4.37 -5.72 -0.10
CA VAL A 89 -3.34 -5.87 -1.16
C VAL A 89 -2.10 -6.56 -0.62
N PHE A 90 -1.65 -6.19 0.58
CA PHE A 90 -0.48 -6.76 1.22
C PHE A 90 -0.61 -8.27 1.46
N TYR A 91 -1.76 -8.73 1.97
CA TYR A 91 -2.02 -10.16 2.21
C TYR A 91 -2.40 -10.95 0.96
N THR A 92 -3.09 -10.33 0.00
CA THR A 92 -3.59 -11.02 -1.20
C THR A 92 -2.55 -11.05 -2.33
N GLY A 93 -1.60 -10.12 -2.34
CA GLY A 93 -0.59 -10.00 -3.40
C GLY A 93 -1.16 -9.69 -4.79
N ARG A 94 -2.41 -9.20 -4.86
CA ARG A 94 -3.13 -8.90 -6.11
C ARG A 94 -3.69 -7.49 -6.10
N PHE A 95 -3.71 -6.87 -7.27
CA PHE A 95 -4.25 -5.54 -7.54
C PHE A 95 -5.71 -5.43 -7.09
N ILE A 96 -6.02 -4.46 -6.22
CA ILE A 96 -7.40 -4.12 -5.84
C ILE A 96 -7.76 -2.80 -6.53
N ALA A 97 -8.32 -2.89 -7.74
CA ALA A 97 -9.02 -1.77 -8.35
C ALA A 97 -10.48 -1.80 -7.88
N ASN A 98 -10.74 -1.26 -6.70
CA ASN A 98 -12.02 -0.64 -6.39
C ASN A 98 -11.96 0.02 -5.01
N ARG A 99 -12.22 1.32 -4.92
CA ARG A 99 -12.95 1.81 -3.76
C ARG A 99 -14.35 1.22 -3.84
N PRO A 100 -14.86 0.54 -2.82
CA PRO A 100 -16.27 0.21 -2.78
C PRO A 100 -16.99 1.56 -2.67
N ASP A 101 -17.51 2.04 -3.79
CA ASP A 101 -18.71 2.87 -3.77
C ASP A 101 -19.70 2.13 -2.86
N HIS A 102 -20.05 2.75 -1.73
CA HIS A 102 -20.73 2.12 -0.59
C HIS A 102 -21.57 0.89 -0.96
N GLY A 103 -20.98 -0.30 -0.81
CA GLY A 103 -21.56 -1.54 -1.33
C GLY A 103 -20.83 -2.74 -0.77
N GLY A 104 -21.19 -3.12 0.45
CA GLY A 104 -20.74 -4.35 1.07
C GLY A 104 -21.08 -5.55 0.17
N ALA A 105 -20.07 -6.22 -0.35
CA ALA A 105 -20.20 -7.60 -0.83
C ALA A 105 -19.47 -8.52 0.13
N VAL A 106 -19.85 -8.45 1.42
CA VAL A 106 -19.69 -9.60 2.31
C VAL A 106 -20.74 -10.60 1.82
N ARG A 107 -20.33 -11.55 0.98
CA ARG A 107 -21.19 -12.68 0.63
C ARG A 107 -21.35 -13.52 1.89
N PHE A 108 -22.41 -13.26 2.66
CA PHE A 108 -22.95 -14.25 3.57
C PHE A 108 -23.42 -15.42 2.70
N CYS A 109 -22.70 -16.54 2.76
CA CYS A 109 -23.24 -17.82 2.33
C CYS A 109 -24.30 -18.24 3.37
N ASN A 110 -25.58 -18.07 3.03
CA ASN A 110 -26.64 -18.86 3.67
C ASN A 110 -26.97 -20.00 2.70
N GLY A 111 -26.52 -21.20 3.07
CA GLY A 111 -27.05 -22.47 2.61
C GLY A 111 -27.52 -23.24 3.82
#